data_AF-A4BP40-F1
#
_entry.id   AF-A4BP40-F1
#
_cell.length_a   1.000
_cell.length_b   1.000
_cell.length_c   1.000
_cell.angle_alpha   90.00
_cell.angle_beta   90.00
_cell.angle_gamma   90.00
#
_symmetry.space_group_name_H-M   'P 1'
#
loop_
_entity.id
_entity.type
_entity.pdbx_description
1 polymer ?
#
loop_
_entity_poly.entity_id
_entity_poly.type
_entity_poly.pdbx_seq_one_letter_code
_entity_poly.pdbx_strand_id
1 'polypeptide(L)'
;MVQGALKLILEAVFEADLCPNSYGFRPKRSPHRALAEVRRSVLRRMSIVIDVDLSRYFDNIRHSVLLDKIAKRVQDPRVMHLVKQIIKASGKLGVPQGGPLTP
;
A
#
# COMPACT_ATOMS: atom_id res chain seq x y z
N MET A 1 -16.61 6.89 -8.61
CA MET A 1 -16.62 7.78 -7.41
C MET A 1 -16.51 7.00 -6.09
N VAL A 2 -17.10 5.81 -5.94
CA VAL A 2 -17.07 5.03 -4.68
C VAL A 2 -15.66 4.63 -4.23
N GLN A 3 -14.81 4.13 -5.13
CA GLN A 3 -13.45 3.70 -4.77
C GLN A 3 -12.56 4.85 -4.26
N GLY A 4 -12.78 6.08 -4.72
CA GLY A 4 -12.03 7.26 -4.27
C GLY A 4 -12.36 7.65 -2.83
N ALA A 5 -13.63 7.63 -2.45
CA ALA A 5 -14.03 7.88 -1.06
C ALA A 5 -13.49 6.81 -0.11
N LEU A 6 -13.56 5.54 -0.53
CA LEU A 6 -12.99 4.43 0.23
C LEU A 6 -11.47 4.61 0.43
N LYS A 7 -10.76 5.02 -0.62
CA LYS A 7 -9.32 5.32 -0.54
C LYS A 7 -9.01 6.35 0.54
N LEU A 8 -9.73 7.48 0.57
CA LEU A 8 -9.49 8.54 1.56
C LEU A 8 -9.65 8.05 3.00
N ILE A 9 -10.67 7.22 3.26
CA ILE A 9 -10.91 6.63 4.58
C ILE A 9 -9.75 5.70 4.96
N LEU A 10 -9.37 4.79 4.05
CA LEU A 10 -8.30 3.82 4.33
C LEU A 10 -6.94 4.52 4.46
N GLU A 11 -6.63 5.50 3.63
CA GLU A 11 -5.41 6.31 3.74
C GLU A 11 -5.31 6.98 5.10
N ALA A 12 -6.38 7.60 5.59
CA ALA A 12 -6.38 8.24 6.92
C ALA A 12 -6.08 7.23 8.04
N VAL A 13 -6.63 6.01 7.96
CA VAL A 13 -6.41 4.96 8.95
C VAL A 13 -4.98 4.41 8.90
N PHE A 14 -4.45 4.12 7.70
CA PHE A 14 -3.15 3.47 7.56
C PHE A 14 -1.95 4.43 7.59
N GLU A 15 -2.12 5.70 7.18
CA GLU A 15 -1.05 6.70 7.24
C GLU A 15 -0.52 6.93 8.66
N ALA A 16 -1.35 6.71 9.68
CA ALA A 16 -0.98 6.81 11.08
C ALA A 16 0.16 5.85 11.49
N ASP A 17 0.27 4.69 10.82
CA ASP A 17 1.20 3.63 11.23
C ASP A 17 2.21 3.23 10.16
N LEU A 18 2.06 3.75 8.94
CA LEU A 18 2.96 3.44 7.84
C LEU A 18 4.39 3.90 8.17
N CYS A 19 5.34 3.00 7.95
CA CYS A 19 6.76 3.23 8.20
C CYS A 19 7.21 4.59 7.64
N PRO A 20 7.93 5.43 8.42
CA PRO A 20 8.40 6.73 7.96
C PRO A 20 9.27 6.67 6.69
N ASN A 21 9.92 5.54 6.46
CA ASN A 21 10.78 5.25 5.31
C ASN A 21 10.03 4.58 4.14
N SER A 22 8.69 4.53 4.19
CA SER A 22 7.86 4.17 3.04
C SER A 22 7.43 5.43 2.28
N TYR A 23 7.67 5.47 0.97
CA TYR A 23 7.46 6.68 0.16
C TYR A 23 6.51 6.51 -1.03
N GLY A 24 6.31 5.27 -1.50
CA GLY A 24 5.49 5.01 -2.69
C GLY A 24 3.99 5.13 -2.41
N PHE A 25 3.25 5.74 -3.34
CA PHE A 25 1.78 5.81 -3.34
C PHE A 25 1.14 6.36 -2.05
N ARG A 26 1.84 7.31 -1.39
CA ARG A 26 1.38 7.94 -0.15
C ARG A 26 1.13 9.44 -0.32
N PRO A 27 0.10 10.00 0.31
CA PRO A 27 -0.09 11.44 0.33
C PRO A 27 1.11 12.14 0.99
N LYS A 28 1.53 13.28 0.45
CA LYS A 28 2.63 14.13 0.98
C LYS A 28 4.01 13.43 1.07
N ARG A 29 4.18 12.28 0.40
CA ARG A 29 5.47 11.61 0.19
C ARG A 29 5.84 11.68 -1.29
N SER A 30 7.14 11.70 -1.58
CA SER A 30 7.63 11.76 -2.96
C SER A 30 8.91 10.94 -3.12
N PRO A 31 9.22 10.48 -4.35
CA PRO A 31 10.47 9.79 -4.65
C PRO A 31 11.71 10.61 -4.27
N HIS A 32 11.66 11.93 -4.38
CA HIS A 32 12.75 12.82 -3.98
C HIS A 32 13.08 12.71 -2.48
N ARG A 33 12.08 12.49 -1.62
CA ARG A 33 12.31 12.27 -0.18
C ARG A 33 12.99 10.93 0.09
N ALA A 34 12.68 9.90 -0.69
CA ALA A 34 13.36 8.61 -0.62
C ALA A 34 14.84 8.76 -1.00
N LEU A 35 15.12 9.44 -2.11
CA LEU A 35 16.48 9.73 -2.56
C LEU A 35 17.28 10.53 -1.52
N ALA A 36 16.65 11.53 -0.89
CA ALA A 36 17.29 12.29 0.19
C ALA A 36 17.66 11.41 1.38
N GLU A 37 16.82 10.43 1.77
CA GLU A 37 17.14 9.49 2.85
C GLU A 37 18.32 8.58 2.48
N VAL A 38 18.34 8.06 1.26
CA VAL A 38 19.48 7.27 0.74
C VAL A 38 20.77 8.07 0.82
N ARG A 39 20.75 9.33 0.35
CA ARG A 39 21.90 10.24 0.44
C ARG A 39 22.37 10.43 1.89
N ARG A 40 21.46 10.59 2.84
CA ARG A 40 21.78 10.71 4.28
C ARG A 40 22.42 9.42 4.82
N SER A 41 21.95 8.25 4.42
CA SER A 41 22.51 6.97 4.84
C SER A 41 23.94 6.77 4.32
N VAL A 42 24.22 7.14 3.07
CA VAL A 42 25.58 7.11 2.52
C VAL A 42 26.52 8.02 3.31
N LEU A 43 26.08 9.23 3.68
CA LEU A 43 26.86 10.15 4.53
C LEU A 43 27.14 9.59 5.93
N ARG A 44 26.28 8.69 6.44
CA ARG A 44 26.46 7.94 7.69
C ARG A 44 27.32 6.68 7.53
N ARG A 45 28.03 6.54 6.42
CA ARG A 45 28.88 5.37 6.09
C ARG A 45 28.11 4.06 5.89
N MET A 46 26.80 4.13 5.61
CA MET A 46 26.02 2.97 5.16
C MET A 46 26.15 2.88 3.63
N SER A 47 27.16 2.16 3.16
CA SER A 47 27.51 2.07 1.72
C SER A 47 27.05 0.79 1.03
N ILE A 48 26.58 -0.21 1.79
CA ILE A 48 26.08 -1.47 1.23
C ILE A 48 24.58 -1.32 0.95
N VAL A 49 24.18 -1.59 -0.29
CA VAL A 49 22.79 -1.59 -0.72
C VAL A 49 22.35 -3.04 -0.96
N ILE A 50 21.23 -3.41 -0.35
CA ILE A 50 20.55 -4.67 -0.64
C ILE A 50 19.33 -4.30 -1.50
N ASP A 51 19.39 -4.65 -2.78
CA ASP A 51 18.29 -4.41 -3.71
C ASP A 51 17.35 -5.62 -3.70
N VAL A 52 16.07 -5.36 -3.44
CA VAL A 52 15.02 -6.39 -3.33
C VAL A 52 13.78 -5.90 -4.04
N ASP A 53 13.35 -6.66 -5.03
CA ASP A 53 12.11 -6.42 -5.78
C ASP A 53 11.19 -7.65 -5.77
N LEU A 54 9.88 -7.41 -5.86
CA LEU A 54 8.86 -8.45 -5.89
C LEU A 54 8.27 -8.59 -7.29
N SER A 55 8.57 -9.71 -7.96
CA SER A 55 8.02 -10.00 -9.29
C SER A 55 6.50 -10.14 -9.26
N ARG A 56 5.81 -9.46 -10.18
CA ARG A 56 4.35 -9.52 -10.35
C ARG A 56 3.60 -9.29 -9.03
N TYR A 57 4.06 -8.30 -8.26
CA TYR A 57 3.56 -8.03 -6.90
C TYR A 57 2.04 -8.01 -6.83
N PHE A 58 1.39 -7.17 -7.64
CA PHE A 58 -0.06 -6.98 -7.61
C PHE A 58 -0.85 -8.17 -8.13
N ASP A 59 -0.27 -9.04 -8.95
CA ASP A 59 -0.96 -10.22 -9.50
C ASP A 59 -0.97 -11.38 -8.48
N ASN A 60 -0.02 -11.38 -7.54
CA ASN A 60 0.21 -12.48 -6.61
C ASN A 60 -0.36 -12.26 -5.20
N ILE A 61 -1.08 -11.16 -4.96
CA ILE A 61 -1.62 -10.84 -3.64
C ILE A 61 -2.73 -11.82 -3.25
N ARG A 62 -2.55 -12.54 -2.14
CA ARG A 62 -3.58 -13.41 -1.56
C ARG A 62 -4.65 -12.58 -0.86
N HIS A 63 -5.89 -12.70 -1.30
CA HIS A 63 -7.02 -11.91 -0.78
C HIS A 63 -7.26 -12.12 0.71
N SER A 64 -7.16 -13.34 1.22
CA SER A 64 -7.33 -13.64 2.64
C SER A 64 -6.31 -12.86 3.49
N VAL A 65 -5.04 -12.96 3.13
CA VAL A 65 -3.96 -12.25 3.84
C VAL A 65 -4.14 -10.73 3.77
N LEU A 66 -4.54 -10.20 2.61
CA LEU A 66 -4.80 -8.77 2.46
C LEU A 66 -5.97 -8.31 3.34
N LEU A 67 -7.11 -9.02 3.28
CA LEU A 67 -8.30 -8.70 4.07
C LEU A 67 -8.03 -8.82 5.57
N ASP A 68 -7.31 -9.86 6.01
CA ASP A 68 -6.92 -10.04 7.41
C ASP A 68 -6.04 -8.89 7.91
N LYS A 69 -5.13 -8.38 7.07
CA LYS A 69 -4.32 -7.20 7.41
C LYS A 69 -5.18 -5.93 7.54
N ILE A 70 -6.17 -5.75 6.67
CA ILE A 70 -7.05 -4.57 6.73
C ILE A 70 -7.98 -4.65 7.96
N ALA A 71 -8.52 -5.84 8.25
CA ALA A 71 -9.43 -6.09 9.36
C ALA A 71 -8.83 -5.75 10.74
N LYS A 72 -7.49 -5.79 10.87
CA LYS A 72 -6.80 -5.37 12.10
C LYS A 72 -7.03 -3.91 12.47
N ARG A 73 -7.32 -3.06 11.49
CA ARG A 73 -7.53 -1.61 11.70
C ARG A 73 -8.92 -1.12 11.32
N VAL A 74 -9.61 -1.83 10.44
CA VAL A 74 -10.95 -1.47 9.97
C VAL A 74 -11.92 -2.58 10.35
N GLN A 75 -12.76 -2.32 11.36
CA GLN A 75 -13.75 -3.28 11.84
C GLN A 75 -15.16 -3.02 11.30
N ASP A 76 -15.37 -1.98 10.48
CA ASP A 76 -16.66 -1.70 9.86
C ASP A 76 -17.00 -2.79 8.81
N PRO A 77 -18.09 -3.56 9.02
CA PRO A 77 -18.45 -4.65 8.11
C PRO A 77 -18.80 -4.19 6.70
N ARG A 78 -19.35 -2.98 6.53
CA ARG A 78 -19.74 -2.43 5.22
C ARG A 78 -18.50 -2.00 4.44
N VAL A 79 -17.53 -1.37 5.12
CA VAL A 79 -16.24 -1.01 4.52
C VAL A 79 -15.49 -2.27 4.09
N MET A 80 -15.41 -3.26 4.97
CA MET A 80 -14.76 -4.54 4.67
C MET A 80 -15.44 -5.29 3.52
N HIS A 81 -16.78 -5.25 3.46
CA HIS A 81 -17.54 -5.82 2.35
C HIS A 81 -17.18 -5.15 1.02
N LEU A 82 -17.12 -3.82 0.99
CA LEU A 82 -16.79 -3.06 -0.21
C LEU A 82 -15.35 -3.32 -0.68
N VAL A 83 -14.37 -3.33 0.24
CA VAL A 83 -12.98 -3.72 -0.07
C VAL A 83 -12.93 -5.11 -0.70
N LYS A 84 -13.64 -6.08 -0.10
CA LYS A 84 -13.72 -7.45 -0.61
C LYS A 84 -14.31 -7.53 -2.01
N GLN A 85 -15.35 -6.74 -2.31
CA GLN A 85 -15.92 -6.68 -3.66
C GLN A 85 -14.92 -6.13 -4.69
N ILE A 86 -14.18 -5.07 -4.33
CA ILE A 86 -13.19 -4.44 -5.21
C ILE A 86 -12.05 -5.41 -5.55
N ILE A 87 -11.46 -6.08 -4.56
CA ILE A 87 -10.33 -7.00 -4.81
C ILE A 87 -10.77 -8.26 -5.57
N LYS A 88 -11.99 -8.75 -5.34
CA LYS A 88 -12.53 -9.93 -6.03
C LYS A 88 -12.85 -9.69 -7.50
N ALA A 89 -12.97 -8.44 -7.92
CA ALA A 89 -13.14 -8.12 -9.34
C ALA A 89 -11.97 -8.63 -10.21
N SER A 90 -10.79 -8.85 -9.61
CA SER A 90 -9.59 -9.37 -10.29
C SER A 90 -9.45 -10.89 -10.27
N GLY A 91 -10.45 -11.61 -9.78
CA GLY A 91 -10.44 -13.08 -9.72
C GLY A 91 -10.02 -13.61 -8.36
N LYS A 92 -9.25 -14.71 -8.34
CA LYS A 92 -8.89 -15.44 -7.12
C LYS A 92 -7.60 -14.94 -6.44
N LEU A 93 -6.75 -14.26 -7.19
CA LEU A 93 -5.44 -13.76 -6.76
C LEU A 93 -5.25 -12.35 -7.33
N GLY A 94 -4.47 -11.54 -6.63
CA GLY A 94 -4.08 -10.22 -7.06
C GLY A 94 -5.11 -9.13 -6.82
N VAL A 95 -4.82 -7.92 -7.24
CA VAL A 95 -5.70 -6.76 -7.12
C VAL A 95 -5.79 -6.04 -8.47
N PRO A 96 -6.91 -5.36 -8.78
CA PRO A 96 -7.07 -4.71 -10.07
C PRO A 96 -6.05 -3.58 -10.19
N GLN A 97 -5.34 -3.47 -11.30
CA GLN A 97 -4.38 -2.37 -11.50
C GLN A 97 -5.10 -1.20 -12.20
N GLY A 98 -4.79 0.04 -11.82
CA GLY A 98 -5.35 1.24 -12.45
C GLY A 98 -6.67 1.78 -11.86
N GLY A 99 -7.23 1.13 -10.84
CA GLY A 99 -8.38 1.67 -10.08
C GLY A 99 -7.96 2.68 -9.01
N PRO A 100 -8.77 3.69 -8.62
CA PRO A 100 -8.37 4.69 -7.62
C PRO A 100 -7.81 4.15 -6.29
N LEU A 101 -8.26 2.98 -5.85
CA LEU A 101 -7.83 2.33 -4.59
C LEU A 101 -6.48 1.60 -4.72
N THR A 102 -6.15 1.17 -5.92
CA THR A 102 -5.00 0.33 -6.26
C THR A 102 -4.02 1.16 -7.07
N PRO A 103 -2.80 1.38 -6.56
CA PRO A 103 -1.88 2.29 -7.24
C PRO A 103 -1.50 1.88 -8.66
#